data_AF-A0A6F9CH46-F1
#
_entry.id   AF-A0A6F9CH46-F1
#
_cell.length_a   1.000
_cell.length_b   1.000
_cell.length_c   1.000
_cell.angle_alpha   90.00
_cell.angle_beta   90.00
_cell.angle_gamma   90.00
#
_symmetry.space_group_name_H-M   'P 1'
#
loop_
_entity.id
_entity.type
_entity.pdbx_description
1 polymer ?
#
loop_
_entity_poly.entity_id
_entity_poly.type
_entity_poly.pdbx_seq_one_letter_code
_entity_poly.pdbx_strand_id
1 'polypeptide(L)'
;SLSGRIVGGVWWFFTLIIISSYTANLAAFLTVERMVSPIESAEDLAKQTEIAYGTLDSGSTKEFFRRSKIAVYEKMWSYMKSAEPSVFAKTTAEGVARVRKSKGKYAFLLESTMNEYTEQRKPCDTMKVGGNLDSKGYGIATPKGSLLRNAVNLAVLKLNEQGLLDKLKNKWWYDKGECGSGGGDSKDKSSQALSLSNVAGVFYILVGGLGLAMLVALVEFCYKSRAEAKRMKVDLSPPHCPSPSPSTQNLATYREGYNVYGSEGVKI
;
A
#
# COMPACT_ATOMS: atom_id res chain seq x y z
N SER A 1 24.80 -39.67 3.32
CA SER A 1 26.17 -39.17 3.55
C SER A 1 26.18 -38.16 4.69
N LEU A 2 27.24 -38.14 5.50
CA LEU A 2 27.47 -37.12 6.55
C LEU A 2 27.46 -35.69 5.96
N SER A 3 28.02 -35.51 4.76
CA SER A 3 28.05 -34.22 4.06
C SER A 3 26.64 -33.64 3.80
N GLY A 4 25.68 -34.48 3.40
CA GLY A 4 24.30 -34.05 3.17
C GLY A 4 23.57 -33.61 4.45
N ARG A 5 23.92 -34.20 5.61
CA ARG A 5 23.34 -33.80 6.90
C ARG A 5 23.86 -32.44 7.37
N ILE A 6 25.14 -32.16 7.15
CA ILE A 6 25.74 -30.86 7.49
C ILE A 6 25.10 -29.75 6.64
N VAL A 7 25.00 -29.96 5.32
CA VAL A 7 24.34 -28.99 4.42
C VAL A 7 22.87 -28.79 4.80
N GLY A 8 22.14 -29.88 5.10
CA GLY A 8 20.75 -29.80 5.56
C GLY A 8 20.60 -29.02 6.87
N GLY A 9 21.50 -29.24 7.83
CA GLY A 9 21.49 -28.52 9.11
C GLY A 9 21.72 -27.02 8.95
N VAL A 10 22.70 -26.62 8.13
CA VAL A 10 22.96 -25.20 7.83
C VAL A 10 21.78 -24.56 7.09
N TRP A 11 21.22 -25.26 6.09
CA TRP A 11 20.04 -24.78 5.36
C TRP A 11 18.82 -24.58 6.26
N TRP A 12 18.59 -25.50 7.19
CA TRP A 12 17.47 -25.44 8.11
C TRP A 12 17.61 -24.27 9.08
N PHE A 13 18.81 -24.06 9.63
CA PHE A 13 19.10 -22.92 10.50
C PHE A 13 18.96 -21.58 9.76
N PHE A 14 19.49 -21.51 8.53
CA PHE A 14 19.33 -20.33 7.67
C PHE A 14 17.85 -20.02 7.40
N THR A 15 17.07 -21.03 7.00
CA THR A 15 15.63 -20.89 6.72
C THR A 15 14.86 -20.43 7.96
N LEU A 16 15.17 -20.97 9.14
CA LEU A 16 14.58 -20.54 10.41
C LEU A 16 14.81 -19.06 10.69
N ILE A 17 16.03 -18.55 10.48
CA ILE A 17 16.35 -17.13 10.69
C ILE A 17 15.54 -16.26 9.73
N ILE A 18 15.44 -16.65 8.45
CA ILE A 18 14.70 -15.89 7.44
C ILE A 18 13.20 -15.85 7.77
N ILE A 19 12.57 -17.00 8.06
CA ILE A 19 11.14 -17.05 8.38
C ILE A 19 10.85 -16.24 9.65
N SER A 20 11.70 -16.35 10.67
CA SER A 20 11.52 -15.63 11.93
C SER A 20 11.63 -14.11 11.73
N SER A 21 12.63 -13.65 10.97
CA SER A 21 12.83 -12.22 10.68
C SER A 21 11.70 -11.64 9.84
N TYR A 22 11.23 -12.39 8.83
CA TYR A 22 10.09 -12.00 8.02
C TYR A 22 8.81 -11.89 8.86
N THR A 23 8.55 -12.89 9.72
CA THR A 23 7.37 -12.91 10.60
C THR A 23 7.41 -11.77 11.60
N ALA A 24 8.57 -11.46 12.18
CA ALA A 24 8.74 -10.34 13.11
C ALA A 24 8.52 -8.98 12.43
N ASN A 25 9.10 -8.77 11.25
CA ASN A 25 8.90 -7.52 10.50
C ASN A 25 7.44 -7.37 10.03
N LEU A 26 6.82 -8.45 9.56
CA LEU A 26 5.40 -8.46 9.19
C LEU A 26 4.52 -8.10 10.39
N ALA A 27 4.76 -8.69 11.56
CA ALA A 27 4.03 -8.37 12.79
C ALA A 27 4.22 -6.90 13.21
N ALA A 28 5.42 -6.35 13.05
CA ALA A 28 5.67 -4.93 13.30
C ALA A 28 4.90 -4.03 12.32
N PHE A 29 4.85 -4.38 11.02
CA PHE A 29 4.05 -3.64 10.05
C PHE A 29 2.55 -3.73 10.31
N LEU A 30 2.06 -4.87 10.79
CA LEU A 30 0.64 -5.06 11.10
C LEU A 30 0.21 -4.35 12.40
N THR A 31 1.14 -4.11 13.33
CA THR A 31 0.84 -3.38 14.57
C THR A 31 1.00 -1.87 14.42
N VAL A 32 1.85 -1.41 13.50
CA VAL A 32 2.04 0.02 13.22
C VAL A 32 1.17 0.43 12.04
N GLU A 33 -0.10 0.76 12.31
CA GLU A 33 -0.85 1.62 11.40
C GLU A 33 -0.24 3.03 11.49
N ARG A 34 0.72 3.33 10.61
CA ARG A 34 1.07 4.74 10.40
C ARG A 34 -0.14 5.41 9.77
N MET A 35 -0.75 6.36 10.47
CA MET A 35 -1.57 7.37 9.82
C MET A 35 -0.64 8.18 8.91
N VAL A 36 -0.41 7.68 7.70
CA VAL A 36 0.39 8.41 6.70
C VAL A 36 -0.52 9.49 6.15
N SER A 37 -0.36 10.72 6.65
CA SER A 37 -0.99 11.86 6.00
C SER A 37 -0.29 12.05 4.65
N PRO A 38 -1.03 12.04 3.52
CA PRO A 38 -0.43 12.24 2.20
C PRO A 38 0.14 13.66 1.99
N ILE A 39 -0.18 14.58 2.90
CA ILE A 39 0.27 15.97 2.91
C ILE A 39 0.75 16.31 4.32
N GLU A 40 1.84 17.07 4.43
CA GLU A 40 2.33 17.59 5.72
C GLU A 40 2.32 19.13 5.75
N SER A 41 2.25 19.76 4.58
CA SER A 41 2.41 21.20 4.42
C SER A 41 1.56 21.78 3.27
N ALA A 42 1.40 23.10 3.24
CA ALA A 42 0.73 23.78 2.13
C ALA A 42 1.56 23.72 0.84
N GLU A 43 2.89 23.61 0.98
CA GLU A 43 3.83 23.44 -0.12
C GLU A 43 3.58 22.12 -0.85
N ASP A 44 3.25 21.04 -0.13
CA ASP A 44 2.91 19.76 -0.73
C ASP A 44 1.63 19.86 -1.55
N LEU A 45 0.60 20.52 -1.00
CA LEU A 45 -0.64 20.81 -1.73
C LEU A 45 -0.38 21.60 -3.01
N ALA A 46 0.55 22.56 -2.99
CA ALA A 46 0.90 23.38 -4.15
C ALA A 46 1.73 22.64 -5.21
N LYS A 47 2.40 21.53 -4.87
CA LYS A 47 3.22 20.72 -5.79
C LYS A 47 2.39 19.71 -6.58
N GLN A 48 1.28 19.26 -6.02
CA GLN A 48 0.41 18.21 -6.58
C GLN A 48 -0.94 18.76 -7.05
N THR A 49 -1.69 17.96 -7.81
CA THR A 49 -3.03 18.31 -8.33
C THR A 49 -4.09 17.22 -8.08
N GLU A 50 -3.74 16.16 -7.35
CA GLU A 50 -4.62 15.03 -7.05
C GLU A 50 -5.65 15.36 -5.95
N ILE A 51 -5.23 16.13 -4.95
CA ILE A 51 -6.03 16.66 -3.86
C ILE A 51 -6.34 18.11 -4.19
N ALA A 52 -7.61 18.38 -4.53
CA ALA A 52 -8.06 19.74 -4.71
C ALA A 52 -8.07 20.48 -3.37
N TYR A 53 -7.88 21.80 -3.39
CA TYR A 53 -7.97 22.60 -2.18
C TYR A 53 -8.68 23.93 -2.45
N GLY A 54 -9.37 24.44 -1.43
CA GLY A 54 -10.14 25.67 -1.54
C GLY A 54 -10.39 26.32 -0.20
N THR A 55 -10.89 27.56 -0.25
CA THR A 55 -11.25 28.38 0.90
C THR A 55 -12.74 28.69 0.89
N LEU A 56 -13.22 29.41 1.91
CA LEU A 56 -14.50 30.09 1.84
C LEU A 56 -14.50 31.10 0.67
N ASP A 57 -15.62 31.22 -0.05
CA ASP A 57 -15.78 32.06 -1.25
C ASP A 57 -15.76 33.56 -0.92
N SER A 58 -15.98 33.89 0.35
CA SER A 58 -15.84 35.21 0.94
C SER A 58 -14.99 35.11 2.21
N GLY A 59 -14.15 36.10 2.49
CA GLY A 59 -13.45 36.21 3.77
C GLY A 59 -11.96 36.50 3.68
N SER A 60 -11.34 36.59 4.85
CA SER A 60 -9.93 36.96 5.02
C SER A 60 -8.96 35.94 4.41
N THR A 61 -9.32 34.65 4.42
CA THR A 61 -8.47 33.58 3.86
C THR A 61 -8.39 33.64 2.34
N LYS A 62 -9.51 33.86 1.65
CA LYS A 62 -9.52 34.04 0.19
C LYS A 62 -8.72 35.27 -0.22
N GLU A 63 -8.93 36.37 0.50
CA GLU A 63 -8.22 37.62 0.22
C GLU A 63 -6.72 37.55 0.56
N PHE A 64 -6.34 36.74 1.56
CA PHE A 64 -4.94 36.44 1.87
C PHE A 64 -4.24 35.81 0.67
N PHE A 65 -4.80 34.75 0.10
CA PHE A 65 -4.21 34.11 -1.09
C PHE A 65 -4.20 35.04 -2.30
N ARG A 66 -5.25 35.85 -2.49
CA ARG A 66 -5.34 36.82 -3.58
C ARG A 66 -4.26 37.90 -3.54
N ARG A 67 -3.88 38.36 -2.34
CA ARG A 67 -2.93 39.46 -2.12
C ARG A 67 -1.52 39.01 -1.74
N SER A 68 -1.33 37.72 -1.48
CA SER A 68 -0.04 37.16 -1.11
C SER A 68 0.99 37.40 -2.22
N LYS A 69 2.24 37.66 -1.82
CA LYS A 69 3.41 37.79 -2.71
C LYS A 69 4.38 36.61 -2.58
N ILE A 70 4.01 35.60 -1.81
CA ILE A 70 4.82 34.40 -1.60
C ILE A 70 4.52 33.45 -2.75
N ALA A 71 5.56 33.04 -3.48
CA ALA A 71 5.42 32.23 -4.71
C ALA A 71 4.54 30.98 -4.54
N VAL A 72 4.65 30.29 -3.40
CA VAL A 72 3.82 29.11 -3.08
C VAL A 72 2.34 29.49 -3.04
N TYR A 73 1.99 30.56 -2.33
CA TYR A 73 0.60 31.01 -2.16
C TYR A 73 0.03 31.67 -3.42
N GLU A 74 0.85 32.34 -4.22
CA GLU A 74 0.44 32.83 -5.55
C GLU A 74 0.11 31.68 -6.51
N LYS A 75 0.90 30.59 -6.49
CA LYS A 75 0.62 29.37 -7.24
C LYS A 75 -0.68 28.73 -6.78
N MET A 76 -0.89 28.61 -5.47
CA MET A 76 -2.14 28.11 -4.89
C MET A 76 -3.34 28.96 -5.28
N TRP A 77 -3.21 30.30 -5.25
CA TRP A 77 -4.26 31.21 -5.68
C TRP A 77 -4.59 31.05 -7.16
N SER A 78 -3.56 30.95 -8.00
CA SER A 78 -3.73 30.74 -9.45
C SER A 78 -4.51 29.46 -9.73
N TYR A 79 -4.15 28.35 -9.05
CA TYR A 79 -4.91 27.10 -9.10
C TYR A 79 -6.36 27.29 -8.64
N MET A 80 -6.59 27.88 -7.46
CA MET A 80 -7.95 28.06 -6.94
C MET A 80 -8.83 28.94 -7.84
N LYS A 81 -8.23 29.94 -8.50
CA LYS A 81 -8.92 30.83 -9.44
C LYS A 81 -9.30 30.13 -10.75
N SER A 82 -8.46 29.22 -11.24
CA SER A 82 -8.68 28.50 -12.51
C SER A 82 -9.35 27.14 -12.34
N ALA A 83 -9.63 26.70 -11.11
CA ALA A 83 -10.17 25.36 -10.86
C ALA A 83 -11.63 25.23 -11.30
N GLU A 84 -11.90 24.22 -12.14
CA GLU A 84 -13.23 23.81 -12.56
C GLU A 84 -13.46 22.33 -12.17
N PRO A 85 -14.51 22.00 -11.39
CA PRO A 85 -15.50 22.90 -10.78
C PRO A 85 -14.92 23.74 -9.63
N SER A 86 -15.63 24.81 -9.27
CA SER A 86 -15.19 25.74 -8.20
C SER A 86 -14.77 25.00 -6.93
N VAL A 87 -13.58 25.34 -6.43
CA VAL A 87 -13.04 24.84 -5.17
C VAL A 87 -13.51 25.67 -3.98
N PHE A 88 -14.12 26.83 -4.19
CA PHE A 88 -14.61 27.67 -3.10
C PHE A 88 -15.92 27.13 -2.51
N ALA A 89 -16.05 27.17 -1.19
CA ALA A 89 -17.30 26.86 -0.48
C ALA A 89 -18.04 28.14 -0.08
N LYS A 90 -19.37 28.15 -0.06
CA LYS A 90 -20.14 29.34 0.36
C LYS A 90 -20.21 29.49 1.87
N THR A 91 -20.18 28.37 2.59
CA THR A 91 -20.18 28.33 4.06
C THR A 91 -19.09 27.41 4.59
N THR A 92 -18.65 27.63 5.83
CA THR A 92 -17.67 26.75 6.49
C THR A 92 -18.21 25.31 6.62
N ALA A 93 -19.51 25.16 6.93
CA ALA A 93 -20.15 23.86 7.04
C ALA A 93 -20.15 23.10 5.71
N GLU A 94 -20.38 23.79 4.59
CA GLU A 94 -20.27 23.21 3.25
C GLU A 94 -18.84 22.75 2.95
N GLY A 95 -17.84 23.57 3.26
CA GLY A 95 -16.43 23.23 3.08
C GLY A 95 -16.04 21.98 3.87
N VAL A 96 -16.43 21.90 5.14
CA VAL A 96 -16.20 20.72 6.00
C VAL A 96 -16.93 19.49 5.44
N ALA A 97 -18.21 19.62 5.07
CA ALA A 97 -18.97 18.52 4.51
C ALA A 97 -18.38 18.02 3.18
N ARG A 98 -17.82 18.92 2.36
CA ARG A 98 -17.13 18.57 1.12
C ARG A 98 -15.89 17.72 1.40
N VAL A 99 -15.03 18.14 2.35
CA VAL A 99 -13.85 17.34 2.77
C VAL A 99 -14.26 15.92 3.17
N ARG A 100 -15.27 15.79 4.03
CA ARG A 100 -15.78 14.49 4.50
C ARG A 100 -16.26 13.59 3.35
N LYS A 101 -16.92 14.16 2.35
CA LYS A 101 -17.43 13.41 1.19
C LYS A 101 -16.36 13.07 0.15
N SER A 102 -15.28 13.85 0.09
CA SER A 102 -14.25 13.75 -0.94
C SER A 102 -13.21 12.64 -0.71
N LYS A 103 -13.31 11.85 0.36
CA LYS A 103 -12.42 10.69 0.63
C LYS A 103 -10.92 11.01 0.48
N GLY A 104 -10.49 12.15 1.04
CA GLY A 104 -9.08 12.58 0.98
C GLY A 104 -8.66 13.26 -0.32
N LYS A 105 -9.57 13.53 -1.26
CA LYS A 105 -9.29 14.26 -2.53
C LYS A 105 -9.62 15.76 -2.49
N TYR A 106 -10.02 16.27 -1.32
CA TYR A 106 -10.26 17.70 -1.13
C TYR A 106 -9.79 18.17 0.25
N ALA A 107 -9.04 19.26 0.29
CA ALA A 107 -8.59 19.94 1.51
C ALA A 107 -9.27 21.32 1.63
N PHE A 108 -9.72 21.66 2.84
CA PHE A 108 -10.38 22.94 3.09
C PHE A 108 -9.52 23.82 3.98
N LEU A 109 -9.17 25.00 3.47
CA LEU A 109 -8.31 25.96 4.14
C LEU A 109 -9.18 26.94 4.93
N LEU A 110 -9.06 26.88 6.26
CA LEU A 110 -9.80 27.72 7.20
C LEU A 110 -8.91 28.13 8.40
N GLU A 111 -9.42 29.03 9.24
CA GLU A 111 -8.69 29.53 10.41
C GLU A 111 -8.41 28.41 11.42
N SER A 112 -7.23 28.43 12.06
CA SER A 112 -6.76 27.34 12.93
C SER A 112 -7.71 27.05 14.10
N THR A 113 -8.34 28.08 14.64
CA THR A 113 -9.33 28.01 15.73
C THR A 113 -10.54 27.16 15.35
N MET A 114 -11.08 27.37 14.17
CA MET A 114 -12.23 26.64 13.65
C MET A 114 -11.83 25.23 13.19
N ASN A 115 -10.58 25.05 12.76
CA ASN A 115 -10.05 23.73 12.41
C ASN A 115 -9.93 22.85 13.66
N GLU A 116 -9.23 23.34 14.69
CA GLU A 116 -9.11 22.69 16.01
C GLU A 116 -10.49 22.41 16.62
N TYR A 117 -11.46 23.31 16.45
CA TYR A 117 -12.82 23.08 16.92
C TYR A 117 -13.51 21.94 16.18
N THR A 118 -13.39 21.91 14.84
CA THR A 118 -14.08 20.91 14.00
C THR A 118 -13.52 19.51 14.21
N GLU A 119 -12.21 19.41 14.41
CA GLU A 119 -11.50 18.17 14.77
C GLU A 119 -12.03 17.52 16.05
N GLN A 120 -12.48 18.34 17.02
CA GLN A 120 -13.05 17.86 18.28
C GLN A 120 -14.55 17.53 18.20
N ARG A 121 -15.15 17.54 17.00
CA ARG A 121 -16.58 17.26 16.79
C ARG A 121 -16.81 15.94 16.08
N LYS A 122 -17.92 15.26 16.41
CA LYS A 122 -18.29 14.03 15.71
C LYS A 122 -18.46 14.27 14.20
N PRO A 123 -18.10 13.28 13.36
CA PRO A 123 -17.62 11.94 13.72
C PRO A 123 -16.08 11.82 13.87
N CYS A 124 -15.37 12.91 14.23
CA CYS A 124 -13.91 12.89 14.47
C CYS A 124 -13.10 12.48 13.23
N ASP A 125 -13.57 12.88 12.06
CA ASP A 125 -13.09 12.47 10.73
C ASP A 125 -12.29 13.57 10.02
N THR A 126 -11.92 14.62 10.74
CA THR A 126 -11.11 15.73 10.26
C THR A 126 -9.89 15.89 11.15
N MET A 127 -8.76 16.29 10.58
CA MET A 127 -7.52 16.54 11.30
C MET A 127 -6.85 17.82 10.80
N LYS A 128 -6.18 18.55 11.69
CA LYS A 128 -5.31 19.65 11.32
C LYS A 128 -3.97 19.09 10.82
N VAL A 129 -3.54 19.56 9.64
CA VAL A 129 -2.25 19.20 9.04
C VAL A 129 -1.40 20.44 8.87
N GLY A 130 -0.12 20.33 9.21
CA GLY A 130 0.85 21.41 9.07
C GLY A 130 0.70 22.55 10.07
N GLY A 131 1.59 23.53 9.95
CA GLY A 131 1.56 24.78 10.73
C GLY A 131 0.54 25.78 10.21
N ASN A 132 0.34 26.86 10.96
CA ASN A 132 -0.47 27.98 10.49
C ASN A 132 0.28 28.72 9.36
N LEU A 133 -0.45 29.12 8.31
CA LEU A 133 0.13 29.82 7.13
C LEU A 133 0.37 31.31 7.39
N ASP A 134 -0.31 31.86 8.38
CA ASP A 134 -0.17 33.24 8.83
C ASP A 134 -0.32 33.33 10.35
N SER A 135 0.00 34.51 10.89
CA SER A 135 -0.19 34.84 12.30
C SER A 135 -1.29 35.89 12.42
N LYS A 136 -2.51 35.43 12.71
CA LYS A 136 -3.70 36.27 12.93
C LYS A 136 -4.26 36.06 14.32
N GLY A 137 -4.99 37.05 14.82
CA GLY A 137 -5.68 36.99 16.11
C GLY A 137 -7.03 37.70 16.06
N TYR A 138 -7.98 37.22 16.85
CA TYR A 138 -9.26 37.91 17.05
C TYR A 138 -9.09 39.04 18.07
N GLY A 139 -9.85 40.11 17.89
CA GLY A 139 -9.89 41.25 18.81
C GLY A 139 -11.31 41.76 18.99
N ILE A 140 -11.55 42.43 20.12
CA ILE A 140 -12.83 43.07 20.40
C ILE A 140 -12.88 44.42 19.70
N ALA A 141 -13.82 44.57 18.76
CA ALA A 141 -14.00 45.81 18.03
C ALA A 141 -14.89 46.79 18.82
N THR A 142 -14.51 48.07 18.82
CA THR A 142 -15.34 49.18 19.30
C THR A 142 -15.43 50.26 18.22
N PRO A 143 -16.51 51.05 18.17
CA PRO A 143 -16.58 52.20 17.28
C PRO A 143 -15.38 53.13 17.46
N LYS A 144 -14.90 53.72 16.37
CA LYS A 144 -13.79 54.68 16.42
C LYS A 144 -14.15 55.83 17.37
N GLY A 145 -13.26 56.13 18.31
CA GLY A 145 -13.47 57.17 19.33
C GLY A 145 -14.28 56.74 20.56
N SER A 146 -14.69 55.48 20.68
CA SER A 146 -15.43 55.00 21.86
C SER A 146 -14.60 55.08 23.16
N LEU A 147 -15.20 55.61 24.22
CA LEU A 147 -14.62 55.66 25.57
C LEU A 147 -14.38 54.26 26.16
N LEU A 148 -15.10 53.23 25.67
CA LEU A 148 -14.96 51.85 26.13
C LEU A 148 -13.64 51.21 25.68
N ARG A 149 -12.98 51.75 24.65
CA ARG A 149 -11.80 51.11 24.03
C ARG A 149 -10.72 50.80 25.07
N ASN A 150 -10.36 51.78 25.89
CA ASN A 150 -9.26 51.63 26.84
C ASN A 150 -9.62 50.67 27.98
N ALA A 151 -10.84 50.77 28.51
CA ALA A 151 -11.33 49.89 29.57
C ALA A 151 -11.39 48.42 29.11
N VAL A 152 -11.91 48.17 27.90
CA VAL A 152 -11.97 46.82 27.31
C VAL A 152 -10.58 46.27 27.03
N ASN A 153 -9.67 47.10 26.49
CA ASN A 153 -8.30 46.67 26.20
C ASN A 153 -7.56 46.24 27.49
N LEU A 154 -7.65 47.03 28.56
CA LEU A 154 -7.06 46.69 29.86
C LEU A 154 -7.69 45.42 30.46
N ALA A 155 -9.00 45.25 30.32
CA ALA A 155 -9.69 44.04 30.78
C ALA A 155 -9.18 42.78 30.05
N VAL A 156 -9.03 42.84 28.72
CA VAL A 156 -8.50 41.71 27.93
C VAL A 156 -7.07 41.35 28.37
N LEU A 157 -6.20 42.33 28.58
CA LEU A 157 -4.84 42.09 29.09
C LEU A 157 -4.86 41.40 30.45
N LYS A 158 -5.69 41.88 31.39
CA LYS A 158 -5.86 41.27 32.71
C LYS A 158 -6.33 39.82 32.63
N LEU A 159 -7.29 39.51 31.74
CA LEU A 159 -7.77 38.14 31.55
C LEU A 159 -6.71 37.23 30.94
N ASN A 160 -5.84 37.78 30.08
CA ASN A 160 -4.73 37.06 29.47
C ASN A 160 -3.63 36.74 30.49
N GLU A 161 -3.18 37.74 31.27
CA GLU A 161 -2.17 37.58 32.32
C GLU A 161 -2.59 36.59 33.41
N GLN A 162 -3.89 36.52 33.71
CA GLN A 162 -4.46 35.56 34.66
C GLN A 162 -4.64 34.14 34.09
N GLY A 163 -4.36 33.92 32.79
CA GLY A 163 -4.59 32.64 32.12
C GLY A 163 -6.06 32.26 31.98
N LEU A 164 -6.99 33.20 32.19
CA LEU A 164 -8.43 32.91 32.09
C LEU A 164 -8.84 32.61 30.64
N LEU A 165 -8.22 33.29 29.68
CA LEU A 165 -8.48 33.06 28.26
C LEU A 165 -8.09 31.63 27.85
N ASP A 166 -6.94 31.13 28.32
CA ASP A 166 -6.51 29.75 28.05
C ASP A 166 -7.42 28.74 28.71
N LYS A 167 -7.84 29.00 29.95
CA LYS A 167 -8.82 28.16 30.65
C LYS A 167 -10.16 28.10 29.90
N LEU A 168 -10.60 29.23 29.34
CA LEU A 168 -11.80 29.28 28.50
C LEU A 168 -11.61 28.54 27.18
N LYS A 169 -10.45 28.68 26.51
CA LYS A 169 -10.13 27.92 25.30
C LYS A 169 -10.24 26.42 25.58
N ASN A 170 -9.56 25.93 26.62
CA ASN A 170 -9.57 24.51 26.96
C ASN A 170 -10.98 24.00 27.26
N LYS A 171 -11.76 24.78 28.04
CA LYS A 171 -13.15 24.45 28.36
C LYS A 171 -14.05 24.28 27.14
N TRP A 172 -13.90 25.13 26.12
CA TRP A 172 -14.82 25.15 24.98
C TRP A 172 -14.34 24.33 23.78
N TRP A 173 -13.05 24.05 23.67
CA TRP A 173 -12.48 23.23 22.60
C TRP A 173 -12.26 21.78 23.01
N TYR A 174 -11.66 21.53 24.18
CA TYR A 174 -11.20 20.19 24.56
C TYR A 174 -12.08 19.54 25.63
N ASP A 175 -12.40 20.24 26.72
CA ASP A 175 -13.22 19.66 27.81
C ASP A 175 -14.66 19.36 27.34
N LYS A 176 -15.14 20.14 26.37
CA LYS A 176 -16.43 19.96 25.67
C LYS A 176 -16.29 19.34 24.29
N GLY A 177 -15.10 18.81 23.97
CA GLY A 177 -14.87 18.02 22.78
C GLY A 177 -15.71 16.75 22.83
N GLU A 178 -16.27 16.37 21.68
CA GLU A 178 -17.04 15.13 21.52
C GLU A 178 -16.14 13.97 21.09
N CYS A 179 -14.96 14.30 20.57
CA CYS A 179 -13.88 13.38 20.29
C CYS A 179 -13.02 13.33 21.56
N GLY A 180 -12.83 12.13 22.14
CA GLY A 180 -12.03 11.97 23.36
C GLY A 180 -10.62 12.55 23.21
N SER A 181 -9.90 12.72 24.32
CA SER A 181 -8.53 13.27 24.34
C SER A 181 -7.65 12.62 23.27
N GLY A 182 -7.43 13.33 22.16
CA GLY A 182 -6.77 12.79 20.98
C GLY A 182 -7.76 12.18 20.00
N GLY A 183 -8.03 12.88 18.90
CA GLY A 183 -8.76 12.34 17.77
C GLY A 183 -8.21 10.96 17.40
N GLY A 184 -9.05 9.93 17.54
CA GLY A 184 -8.77 8.59 17.06
C GLY A 184 -8.62 7.47 18.10
N ASP A 185 -8.53 7.73 19.41
CA ASP A 185 -8.20 6.66 20.38
C ASP A 185 -9.40 5.91 20.99
N SER A 186 -10.61 6.18 20.49
CA SER A 186 -11.83 5.44 20.83
C SER A 186 -12.58 4.95 19.60
N LYS A 187 -11.84 4.58 18.54
CA LYS A 187 -12.27 3.39 17.81
C LYS A 187 -12.00 2.24 18.75
N ASP A 188 -13.06 1.53 19.12
CA ASP A 188 -12.96 0.17 19.62
C ASP A 188 -11.76 -0.51 18.93
N LYS A 189 -10.82 -1.01 19.73
CA LYS A 189 -9.79 -1.94 19.27
C LYS A 189 -10.47 -3.25 18.82
N SER A 190 -11.43 -3.15 17.90
CA SER A 190 -11.79 -4.24 17.02
C SER A 190 -10.53 -4.55 16.27
N SER A 191 -9.88 -5.64 16.65
CA SER A 191 -8.77 -6.24 15.94
C SER A 191 -9.08 -6.19 14.46
N GLN A 192 -8.45 -5.27 13.73
CA GLN A 192 -8.75 -5.07 12.31
C GLN A 192 -8.30 -6.36 11.62
N ALA A 193 -9.27 -7.17 11.21
CA ALA A 193 -8.99 -8.45 10.60
C ALA A 193 -8.16 -8.24 9.34
N LEU A 194 -7.14 -9.07 9.14
CA LEU A 194 -6.36 -9.10 7.90
C LEU A 194 -7.32 -9.27 6.72
N SER A 195 -7.42 -8.26 5.88
CA SER A 195 -8.23 -8.33 4.67
C SER A 195 -7.55 -9.22 3.62
N LEU A 196 -8.35 -9.91 2.82
CA LEU A 196 -7.87 -10.73 1.69
C LEU A 196 -6.96 -9.94 0.76
N SER A 197 -7.18 -8.62 0.62
CA SER A 197 -6.34 -7.72 -0.19
C SER A 197 -4.87 -7.74 0.24
N ASN A 198 -4.58 -7.91 1.53
CA ASN A 198 -3.21 -7.92 2.05
C ASN A 198 -2.48 -9.24 1.72
N VAL A 199 -3.21 -10.32 1.45
CA VAL A 199 -2.67 -11.68 1.21
C VAL A 199 -2.87 -12.13 -0.25
N ALA A 200 -3.60 -11.34 -1.06
CA ALA A 200 -3.92 -11.64 -2.46
C ALA A 200 -2.69 -12.00 -3.32
N GLY A 201 -1.55 -11.36 -3.05
CA GLY A 201 -0.27 -11.66 -3.73
C GLY A 201 0.16 -13.13 -3.61
N VAL A 202 -0.07 -13.77 -2.45
CA VAL A 202 0.27 -15.18 -2.22
C VAL A 202 -0.56 -16.09 -3.13
N PHE A 203 -1.84 -15.78 -3.32
CA PHE A 203 -2.72 -16.55 -4.21
C PHE A 203 -2.31 -16.43 -5.67
N TYR A 204 -1.89 -15.24 -6.13
CA TYR A 204 -1.41 -15.06 -7.50
C TYR A 204 -0.14 -15.88 -7.78
N ILE A 205 0.81 -15.92 -6.85
CA ILE A 205 2.02 -16.73 -6.97
C ILE A 205 1.68 -18.22 -7.00
N LEU A 206 0.74 -18.67 -6.16
CA LEU A 206 0.31 -20.08 -6.12
C LEU A 206 -0.33 -20.52 -7.45
N VAL A 207 -1.25 -19.72 -8.00
CA VAL A 207 -1.89 -20.01 -9.29
C VAL A 207 -0.87 -19.97 -10.43
N GLY A 208 0.00 -18.96 -10.45
CA GLY A 208 1.08 -18.87 -11.44
C GLY A 208 2.04 -20.06 -11.38
N GLY A 209 2.40 -20.51 -10.18
CA GLY A 209 3.25 -21.67 -9.95
C GLY A 209 2.61 -22.98 -10.43
N LEU A 210 1.31 -23.18 -10.17
CA LEU A 210 0.56 -24.33 -10.68
C LEU A 210 0.47 -24.32 -12.22
N GLY A 211 0.22 -23.16 -12.82
CA GLY A 211 0.21 -23.00 -14.27
C GLY A 211 1.56 -23.33 -14.90
N LEU A 212 2.65 -22.84 -14.32
CA LEU A 212 4.01 -23.14 -14.77
C LEU A 212 4.34 -24.63 -14.61
N ALA A 213 3.98 -25.25 -13.48
CA ALA A 213 4.19 -26.68 -13.25
C ALA A 213 3.45 -27.54 -14.28
N MET A 214 2.20 -27.21 -14.59
CA MET A 214 1.43 -27.88 -15.64
C MET A 214 2.08 -27.70 -17.02
N LEU A 215 2.54 -26.50 -17.35
CA LEU A 215 3.23 -26.24 -18.61
C LEU A 215 4.49 -27.09 -18.75
N VAL A 216 5.32 -27.12 -17.71
CA VAL A 216 6.55 -27.93 -17.68
C VAL A 216 6.22 -29.41 -17.86
N ALA A 217 5.21 -29.92 -17.16
CA ALA A 217 4.77 -31.31 -17.29
C ALA A 217 4.30 -31.65 -18.72
N LEU A 218 3.52 -30.77 -19.36
CA LEU A 218 3.07 -30.94 -20.74
C LEU A 218 4.25 -30.94 -21.72
N VAL A 219 5.19 -30.02 -21.53
CA VAL A 219 6.39 -29.91 -22.37
C VAL A 219 7.25 -31.17 -22.23
N GLU A 220 7.55 -31.61 -21.01
CA GLU A 220 8.30 -32.84 -20.76
C GLU A 220 7.59 -34.07 -21.34
N PHE A 221 6.27 -34.15 -21.19
CA PHE A 221 5.46 -35.22 -21.76
C PHE A 221 5.57 -35.25 -23.29
N CYS A 222 5.42 -34.11 -23.96
CA CYS A 222 5.58 -33.99 -25.41
C CYS A 222 7.00 -34.33 -25.87
N TYR A 223 8.03 -33.90 -25.14
CA TYR A 223 9.42 -34.20 -25.46
C TYR A 223 9.72 -35.70 -25.33
N LYS A 224 9.36 -36.33 -24.21
CA LYS A 224 9.56 -37.77 -24.00
C LYS A 224 8.77 -38.61 -24.99
N SER A 225 7.48 -38.30 -25.18
CA SER A 225 6.63 -39.00 -26.14
C SER A 225 7.21 -38.94 -27.56
N ARG A 226 7.70 -37.77 -28.01
CA ARG A 226 8.36 -37.65 -29.32
C ARG A 226 9.70 -38.38 -29.39
N ALA A 227 10.49 -38.38 -28.32
CA ALA A 227 11.76 -39.08 -28.27
C ALA A 227 11.57 -40.61 -28.35
N GLU A 228 10.60 -41.15 -27.62
CA GLU A 228 10.28 -42.58 -27.63
C GLU A 228 9.66 -43.04 -28.95
N ALA A 229 8.73 -42.26 -29.53
CA ALA A 229 8.15 -42.56 -30.84
C ALA A 229 9.20 -42.55 -31.97
N LYS A 230 10.25 -41.72 -31.85
CA LYS A 230 11.39 -41.74 -32.78
C LYS A 230 12.27 -42.97 -32.58
N ARG A 231 12.51 -43.43 -31.35
CA ARG A 231 13.27 -44.66 -31.09
C ARG A 231 12.57 -45.91 -31.64
N MET A 232 11.26 -46.02 -31.47
CA MET A 232 10.48 -47.17 -31.99
C MET A 232 10.46 -47.24 -33.53
N LYS A 233 10.62 -46.10 -34.24
CA LYS A 233 10.76 -46.09 -35.70
C LYS A 233 12.13 -46.55 -36.21
N VAL A 234 13.17 -46.53 -35.38
CA VAL A 234 14.53 -46.95 -35.77
C VAL A 234 14.70 -48.48 -35.69
N ASP A 235 13.99 -49.16 -34.79
CA ASP A 235 14.01 -50.63 -34.66
C ASP A 235 13.28 -51.39 -35.78
N LEU A 236 12.48 -50.71 -36.63
CA LEU A 236 11.75 -51.34 -37.75
C LEU A 236 12.50 -51.31 -39.10
N SER A 237 13.79 -50.95 -39.14
CA SER A 237 14.59 -51.10 -40.36
C SER A 237 15.05 -52.57 -40.51
N PRO A 238 14.68 -53.30 -41.58
CA PRO A 238 15.01 -54.73 -41.70
C PRO A 238 16.52 -54.93 -41.91
N PRO A 239 17.11 -56.04 -41.41
CA PRO A 239 18.50 -56.36 -41.69
C PRO A 239 18.71 -56.58 -43.19
N HIS A 240 19.75 -55.94 -43.73
CA HIS A 240 20.27 -56.21 -45.07
C HIS A 240 20.55 -57.72 -45.25
N CYS A 241 19.88 -58.36 -46.21
CA CYS A 241 20.29 -59.67 -46.71
C CYS A 241 21.55 -59.51 -47.58
N PRO A 242 22.63 -60.28 -47.37
CA PRO A 242 23.69 -60.42 -48.36
C PRO A 242 23.24 -61.40 -49.46
N SER A 243 23.38 -60.99 -50.73
CA SER A 243 23.19 -61.83 -51.92
C SER A 243 24.38 -62.79 -52.16
N PRO A 244 24.17 -63.99 -52.77
CA PRO A 244 25.18 -65.04 -52.90
C PRO A 244 25.91 -65.00 -54.27
N SER A 245 27.19 -65.41 -54.32
CA SER A 245 27.86 -66.06 -55.47
C SER A 245 29.31 -66.49 -55.09
N PRO A 246 30.04 -67.29 -55.89
CA PRO A 246 30.00 -68.76 -55.83
C PRO A 246 31.38 -69.43 -55.59
N SER A 247 31.32 -70.70 -55.18
CA SER A 247 32.28 -71.78 -55.43
C SER A 247 33.78 -71.55 -55.15
N THR A 248 34.31 -72.24 -54.14
CA THR A 248 35.43 -73.17 -54.32
C THR A 248 35.30 -74.29 -53.29
N GLN A 249 35.13 -75.51 -53.80
CA GLN A 249 35.12 -76.75 -53.04
C GLN A 249 36.44 -76.91 -52.29
N ASN A 250 36.39 -77.20 -50.99
CA ASN A 250 37.40 -78.03 -50.37
C ASN A 250 36.79 -78.92 -49.29
N LEU A 251 37.34 -80.11 -49.28
CA LEU A 251 36.83 -81.38 -48.81
C LEU A 251 37.00 -81.52 -47.28
N ALA A 252 35.96 -82.07 -46.65
CA ALA A 252 35.98 -82.94 -45.47
C ALA A 252 36.89 -82.59 -44.27
N THR A 253 36.26 -82.35 -43.11
CA THR A 253 36.32 -83.35 -42.03
C THR A 253 35.19 -83.16 -41.02
N TYR A 254 34.49 -84.26 -40.80
CA TYR A 254 33.38 -84.47 -39.89
C TYR A 254 33.89 -84.50 -38.44
N ARG A 255 33.25 -83.79 -37.51
CA ARG A 255 33.23 -84.22 -36.10
C ARG A 255 31.89 -83.86 -35.48
N GLU A 256 31.11 -84.90 -35.24
CA GLU A 256 29.88 -84.90 -34.45
C GLU A 256 30.14 -84.39 -33.03
N GLY A 257 29.11 -83.76 -32.47
CA GLY A 257 29.04 -83.37 -31.07
C GLY A 257 27.69 -82.77 -30.76
N TYR A 258 26.63 -83.58 -30.86
CA TYR A 258 25.34 -83.29 -30.26
C TYR A 258 25.49 -83.19 -28.74
N ASN A 259 24.87 -82.18 -28.12
CA ASN A 259 23.94 -82.46 -27.04
C ASN A 259 22.88 -81.35 -26.92
N VAL A 260 21.66 -81.84 -27.01
CA VAL A 260 20.36 -81.22 -26.80
C VAL A 260 20.00 -81.37 -25.31
N TYR A 261 18.92 -80.70 -24.89
CA TYR A 261 18.24 -80.64 -23.58
C TYR A 261 18.65 -79.41 -22.74
N GLY A 262 17.73 -78.55 -22.30
CA GLY A 262 16.29 -78.60 -22.37
C GLY A 262 15.71 -77.30 -21.81
N SER A 263 14.61 -76.89 -22.40
CA SER A 263 13.70 -75.82 -22.00
C SER A 263 12.92 -76.17 -20.73
N GLU A 264 12.86 -75.23 -19.79
CA GLU A 264 11.69 -74.94 -18.93
C GLU A 264 11.58 -73.40 -18.92
N GLY A 265 10.47 -72.72 -19.21
CA GLY A 265 9.06 -73.11 -19.08
C GLY A 265 8.55 -72.77 -17.67
N VAL A 266 8.49 -71.50 -17.26
CA VAL A 266 7.25 -70.68 -17.15
C VAL A 266 6.37 -70.92 -15.89
N LYS A 267 6.00 -69.80 -15.23
CA LYS A 267 4.95 -69.57 -14.19
C LYS A 267 5.26 -70.17 -12.81
N ILE A 268 5.20 -69.43 -11.70
CA ILE A 268 4.27 -68.38 -11.23
C ILE A 268 5.05 -67.20 -10.64
#